data_AF-V2X0L2-F1
#
_entry.id   AF-V2X0L2-F1
#
_cell.length_a   1.000
_cell.length_b   1.000
_cell.length_c   1.000
_cell.angle_alpha   90.00
_cell.angle_beta   90.00
_cell.angle_gamma   90.00
#
_symmetry.space_group_name_H-M   'P 1'
#
loop_
_entity.id
_entity.type
_entity.pdbx_description
1 polymer ?
#
loop_
_entity_poly.entity_id
_entity_poly.type
_entity_poly.pdbx_seq_one_letter_code
_entity_poly.pdbx_strand_id
1 'polypeptide(L)'
;MSNSSVTEEDVAPFDSTAITIVQPIANLTVMFYVYGIYTVLFIISLHILICRQDRPNRVLYMFFTIALFTLTSAFIIMETFGAAYEATLLFTFTKNQNWASLLAYLYHDNTKTIGIGFQQVLALCLVTMADLMLFHRCYMIWGSSKWIAFPLTFVILSLAICEIVAVAFAVIGISNTANPAKVQLFLLGNTIDTAFWLADMGVNVILTLLTGQVLADL
;
A
#
# COMPACT_ATOMS: atom_id res chain seq x y z
N MET A 1 -2.48 -36.77 -27.95
CA MET A 1 -2.72 -35.34 -27.70
C MET A 1 -4.03 -35.27 -26.91
N SER A 2 -3.94 -35.07 -25.59
CA SER A 2 -5.12 -35.07 -24.71
C SER A 2 -5.62 -33.64 -24.61
N ASN A 3 -6.81 -33.36 -25.15
CA ASN A 3 -7.53 -32.12 -24.89
C ASN A 3 -8.07 -32.19 -23.45
N SER A 4 -7.34 -31.63 -22.49
CA SER A 4 -7.86 -31.37 -21.16
C SER A 4 -8.87 -30.22 -21.25
N SER A 5 -10.15 -30.55 -21.41
CA SER A 5 -11.24 -29.59 -21.26
C SER A 5 -11.32 -29.19 -19.80
N VAL A 6 -10.94 -27.94 -19.50
CA VAL A 6 -11.20 -27.30 -18.21
C VAL A 6 -12.70 -27.37 -17.94
N THR A 7 -13.10 -27.96 -16.82
CA THR A 7 -14.51 -28.16 -16.46
C THR A 7 -15.03 -27.01 -15.60
N GLU A 8 -16.36 -26.81 -15.60
CA GLU A 8 -17.08 -25.80 -14.79
C GLU A 8 -16.72 -25.88 -13.29
N GLU A 9 -16.37 -27.08 -12.83
CA GLU A 9 -15.90 -27.40 -11.47
C GLU A 9 -14.56 -26.73 -11.11
N ASP A 10 -13.68 -26.50 -12.10
CA ASP A 10 -12.41 -25.79 -11.91
C ASP A 10 -12.60 -24.27 -11.74
N VAL A 11 -13.78 -23.76 -12.13
CA VAL A 11 -14.14 -22.33 -12.11
C VAL A 11 -15.11 -21.99 -10.97
N ALA A 12 -15.75 -22.99 -10.35
CA ALA A 12 -16.68 -22.82 -9.22
C ALA A 12 -16.15 -21.95 -8.06
N PRO A 13 -14.84 -21.95 -7.70
CA PRO A 13 -14.31 -21.03 -6.68
C PRO A 13 -14.34 -19.55 -7.10
N PHE A 14 -14.36 -19.27 -8.42
CA PHE A 14 -14.36 -17.93 -9.02
C PHE A 14 -15.77 -17.41 -9.34
N ASP A 15 -16.79 -18.28 -9.29
CA ASP A 15 -18.20 -17.95 -9.61
C ASP A 15 -18.98 -17.38 -8.41
N SER A 16 -18.35 -17.30 -7.23
CA SER A 16 -18.96 -16.63 -6.09
C SER A 16 -18.95 -15.11 -6.31
N THR A 17 -20.07 -14.59 -6.82
CA THR A 17 -20.39 -13.15 -6.98
C THR A 17 -19.89 -12.25 -5.85
N ALA A 18 -19.82 -12.78 -4.62
CA ALA A 18 -19.28 -12.11 -3.44
C ALA A 18 -17.76 -11.81 -3.54
N ILE A 19 -16.95 -12.77 -4.02
CA ILE A 19 -15.51 -12.62 -4.22
C ILE A 19 -15.22 -11.78 -5.46
N THR A 20 -16.02 -11.97 -6.51
CA THR A 20 -15.74 -11.44 -7.85
C THR A 20 -16.18 -9.98 -8.02
N ILE A 21 -17.24 -9.57 -7.33
CA ILE A 21 -17.87 -8.24 -7.51
C ILE A 21 -18.00 -7.49 -6.19
N VAL A 22 -18.53 -8.14 -5.15
CA VAL A 22 -18.85 -7.42 -3.89
C VAL A 22 -17.59 -6.97 -3.16
N GLN A 23 -16.59 -7.86 -3.01
CA GLN A 23 -15.34 -7.56 -2.31
C GLN A 23 -14.54 -6.40 -2.95
N PRO A 24 -14.24 -6.39 -4.27
CA PRO A 24 -13.52 -5.26 -4.87
C PRO A 24 -14.31 -3.95 -4.81
N ILE A 25 -15.64 -3.99 -4.98
CA ILE A 25 -16.49 -2.77 -4.86
C ILE A 25 -16.48 -2.23 -3.42
N ALA A 26 -16.60 -3.10 -2.42
CA ALA A 26 -16.56 -2.71 -1.02
C ALA A 26 -15.20 -2.09 -0.67
N ASN A 27 -14.09 -2.72 -1.08
CA ASN A 27 -12.74 -2.22 -0.86
C ASN A 27 -12.53 -0.85 -1.51
N LEU A 28 -12.89 -0.68 -2.79
CA LEU A 28 -12.79 0.61 -3.47
C LEU A 28 -13.64 1.68 -2.79
N THR A 29 -14.85 1.33 -2.33
CA THR A 29 -15.74 2.27 -1.63
C THR A 29 -15.12 2.77 -0.33
N VAL A 30 -14.61 1.87 0.51
CA VAL A 30 -13.91 2.23 1.76
C VAL A 30 -12.68 3.06 1.46
N MET A 31 -11.89 2.65 0.45
CA MET A 31 -10.69 3.35 0.04
C MET A 31 -10.98 4.79 -0.41
N PHE A 32 -11.98 5.01 -1.27
CA PHE A 32 -12.37 6.35 -1.71
C PHE A 32 -12.95 7.20 -0.59
N TYR A 33 -13.70 6.60 0.34
CA TYR A 33 -14.22 7.30 1.50
C TYR A 33 -13.09 7.83 2.39
N VAL A 34 -12.11 6.97 2.73
CA VAL A 34 -10.93 7.35 3.51
C VAL A 34 -10.09 8.38 2.76
N TYR A 35 -9.91 8.21 1.45
CA TYR A 35 -9.18 9.17 0.61
C TYR A 35 -9.88 10.55 0.55
N GLY A 36 -11.22 10.58 0.56
CA GLY A 36 -11.99 11.81 0.66
C GLY A 36 -11.71 12.57 1.96
N ILE A 37 -11.72 11.87 3.09
CA ILE A 37 -11.34 12.44 4.41
C ILE A 37 -9.90 12.96 4.37
N TYR A 38 -8.98 12.16 3.82
CA TYR A 38 -7.56 12.54 3.69
C TYR A 38 -7.38 13.81 2.84
N THR A 39 -8.16 13.96 1.76
CA THR A 39 -8.15 15.16 0.90
C THR A 39 -8.56 16.42 1.68
N VAL A 40 -9.60 16.32 2.51
CA VAL A 40 -10.03 17.45 3.37
C VAL A 40 -8.93 17.80 4.39
N LEU A 41 -8.33 16.80 5.03
CA LEU A 41 -7.21 17.01 5.97
C LEU A 41 -6.00 17.66 5.29
N PHE A 42 -5.68 17.25 4.06
CA PHE A 42 -4.63 17.84 3.25
C PHE A 42 -4.91 19.32 2.97
N ILE A 43 -6.12 19.67 2.53
CA ILE A 43 -6.50 21.06 2.24
C ILE A 43 -6.38 21.93 3.51
N ILE A 44 -6.88 21.45 4.64
CA ILE A 44 -6.78 22.16 5.92
C ILE A 44 -5.31 22.32 6.33
N SER A 45 -4.52 21.26 6.25
CA SER A 45 -3.10 21.27 6.61
C SER A 45 -2.31 22.25 5.74
N LEU A 46 -2.56 22.24 4.43
CA LEU A 46 -1.94 23.13 3.47
C LEU A 46 -2.35 24.59 3.74
N HIS A 47 -3.63 24.85 4.00
CA HIS A 47 -4.12 26.18 4.34
C HIS A 47 -3.44 26.73 5.60
N ILE A 48 -3.39 25.94 6.69
CA ILE A 48 -2.70 26.34 7.93
C ILE A 48 -1.22 26.64 7.67
N LEU A 49 -0.56 25.80 6.87
CA LEU A 49 0.86 25.93 6.55
C LEU A 49 1.14 27.11 5.60
N ILE A 50 0.16 27.53 4.79
CA ILE A 50 0.24 28.73 3.96
C ILE A 50 0.05 29.98 4.82
N CYS A 51 -0.95 29.99 5.70
CA CYS A 51 -1.32 31.17 6.48
C CYS A 51 -0.38 31.47 7.67
N ARG A 52 0.30 30.47 8.24
CA ARG A 52 1.24 30.68 9.36
C ARG A 52 2.68 30.82 8.86
N GLN A 53 3.15 32.07 8.74
CA GLN A 53 4.44 32.41 8.14
C GLN A 53 5.65 32.19 9.08
N ASP A 54 5.44 32.14 10.40
CA ASP A 54 6.50 32.13 11.43
C ASP A 54 7.09 30.75 11.79
N ARG A 55 6.80 29.67 11.05
CA ARG A 55 7.34 28.35 11.39
C ARG A 55 8.71 28.08 10.74
N PRO A 56 9.75 27.73 11.52
CA PRO A 56 11.01 27.23 10.95
C PRO A 56 10.74 25.93 10.16
N ASN A 57 11.46 25.73 9.07
CA ASN A 57 11.35 24.57 8.16
C ASN A 57 9.99 24.41 7.44
N ARG A 58 9.21 25.50 7.27
CA ARG A 58 7.92 25.51 6.56
C ARG A 58 7.99 24.87 5.17
N VAL A 59 8.99 25.20 4.36
CA VAL A 59 9.14 24.70 2.98
C VAL A 59 9.27 23.17 2.96
N LEU A 60 10.00 22.61 3.92
CA LEU A 60 10.18 21.16 4.05
C LEU A 60 8.87 20.47 4.47
N TYR A 61 8.10 21.05 5.38
CA TYR A 61 6.77 20.53 5.70
C TYR A 61 5.78 20.64 4.54
N MET A 62 5.86 21.71 3.74
CA MET A 62 5.05 21.86 2.53
C MET A 62 5.41 20.78 1.52
N PHE A 63 6.70 20.55 1.30
CA PHE A 63 7.19 19.49 0.44
C PHE A 63 6.66 18.12 0.89
N PHE A 64 6.82 17.74 2.16
CA PHE A 64 6.30 16.45 2.64
C PHE A 64 4.78 16.33 2.50
N THR A 65 4.03 17.38 2.83
CA THR A 65 2.55 17.36 2.75
C THR A 65 2.08 17.21 1.30
N ILE A 66 2.70 17.92 0.36
CA ILE A 66 2.40 17.82 -1.07
C ILE A 66 2.85 16.46 -1.62
N ALA A 67 4.06 16.02 -1.30
CA ALA A 67 4.61 14.75 -1.76
C ALA A 67 3.73 13.58 -1.31
N LEU A 68 3.36 13.52 -0.03
CA LEU A 68 2.45 12.50 0.52
C LEU A 68 1.12 12.51 -0.23
N PHE A 69 0.50 13.69 -0.41
CA PHE A 69 -0.77 13.78 -1.13
C PHE A 69 -0.66 13.30 -2.58
N THR A 70 0.39 13.70 -3.30
CA THR A 70 0.61 13.28 -4.69
C THR A 70 0.87 11.79 -4.82
N LEU A 71 1.68 11.22 -3.94
CA LEU A 71 1.97 9.79 -3.92
C LEU A 71 0.72 8.97 -3.56
N THR A 72 -0.07 9.42 -2.58
CA THR A 72 -1.33 8.76 -2.22
C THR A 72 -2.31 8.84 -3.39
N SER A 73 -2.45 9.99 -4.03
CA SER A 73 -3.29 10.15 -5.23
C SER A 73 -2.89 9.18 -6.34
N ALA A 74 -1.59 9.07 -6.62
CA ALA A 74 -1.06 8.17 -7.64
C ALA A 74 -1.33 6.69 -7.29
N PHE A 75 -1.11 6.30 -6.03
CA PHE A 75 -1.39 4.96 -5.53
C PHE A 75 -2.88 4.60 -5.71
N ILE A 76 -3.78 5.49 -5.30
CA ILE A 76 -5.23 5.30 -5.43
C ILE A 76 -5.67 5.16 -6.89
N ILE A 77 -5.11 5.97 -7.80
CA ILE A 77 -5.40 5.90 -9.24
C ILE A 77 -4.96 4.54 -9.79
N MET A 78 -3.74 4.09 -9.45
CA MET A 78 -3.21 2.79 -9.90
C MET A 78 -4.06 1.63 -9.39
N GLU A 79 -4.43 1.63 -8.11
CA GLU A 79 -5.29 0.60 -7.51
C GLU A 79 -6.66 0.55 -8.19
N THR A 80 -7.27 1.72 -8.43
CA THR A 80 -8.57 1.82 -9.11
C THR A 80 -8.50 1.29 -10.53
N PHE A 81 -7.47 1.68 -11.28
CA PHE A 81 -7.28 1.23 -12.66
C PHE A 81 -7.00 -0.27 -12.72
N GLY A 82 -6.17 -0.78 -11.80
CA GLY A 82 -5.92 -2.21 -11.63
C GLY A 82 -7.21 -2.98 -11.42
N ALA A 83 -8.00 -2.60 -10.41
CA ALA A 83 -9.28 -3.24 -10.11
C ALA A 83 -10.27 -3.19 -11.29
N ALA A 84 -10.37 -2.05 -11.98
CA ALA A 84 -11.23 -1.90 -13.16
C ALA A 84 -10.77 -2.76 -14.35
N TYR A 85 -9.45 -2.82 -14.59
CA TYR A 85 -8.86 -3.64 -15.63
C TYR A 85 -9.08 -5.13 -15.37
N GLU A 86 -8.80 -5.60 -14.15
CA GLU A 86 -9.03 -6.98 -13.73
C GLU A 86 -10.52 -7.37 -13.87
N ALA A 87 -11.43 -6.52 -13.40
CA ALA A 87 -12.87 -6.76 -13.51
C ALA A 87 -13.35 -6.83 -14.98
N THR A 88 -12.83 -5.96 -15.84
CA THR A 88 -13.19 -5.93 -17.27
C THR A 88 -12.70 -7.18 -18.00
N LEU A 89 -11.47 -7.62 -17.72
CA LEU A 89 -10.91 -8.85 -18.29
C LEU A 89 -11.71 -10.07 -17.83
N LEU A 90 -11.97 -10.17 -16.53
CA LEU A 90 -12.70 -11.30 -15.96
C LEU A 90 -14.12 -11.39 -16.53
N PHE A 91 -14.84 -10.27 -16.60
CA PHE A 91 -16.16 -10.21 -17.23
C PHE A 91 -16.13 -10.62 -18.70
N THR A 92 -15.13 -10.16 -19.45
CA THR A 92 -14.97 -10.47 -20.88
C THR A 92 -14.68 -11.96 -21.10
N PHE A 93 -13.81 -12.56 -20.29
CA PHE A 93 -13.47 -13.98 -20.41
C PHE A 93 -14.62 -14.89 -20.01
N THR A 94 -15.32 -14.59 -18.92
CA THR A 94 -16.51 -15.33 -18.49
C THR A 94 -17.61 -15.26 -19.54
N LYS A 95 -17.88 -14.07 -20.08
CA LYS A 95 -18.89 -13.88 -21.13
C LYS A 95 -18.58 -14.65 -22.41
N ASN A 96 -17.31 -14.71 -22.80
CA ASN A 96 -16.87 -15.36 -24.03
C ASN A 96 -16.50 -16.85 -23.84
N GLN A 97 -16.66 -17.41 -22.63
CA GLN A 97 -16.26 -18.78 -22.26
C GLN A 97 -14.81 -19.12 -22.65
N ASN A 98 -13.92 -18.12 -22.65
CA ASN A 98 -12.54 -18.29 -23.10
C ASN A 98 -11.62 -18.61 -21.91
N TRP A 99 -11.77 -19.82 -21.38
CA TRP A 99 -11.07 -20.30 -20.19
C TRP A 99 -9.56 -20.35 -20.34
N ALA A 100 -9.05 -20.60 -21.55
CA ALA A 100 -7.61 -20.64 -21.82
C ALA A 100 -6.95 -19.26 -21.65
N SER A 101 -7.63 -18.18 -22.07
CA SER A 101 -7.13 -16.81 -21.92
C SER A 101 -7.20 -16.32 -20.47
N LEU A 102 -8.23 -16.75 -19.73
CA LEU A 102 -8.33 -16.51 -18.29
C LEU A 102 -7.20 -17.21 -17.53
N LEU A 103 -6.93 -18.48 -17.85
CA LEU A 103 -5.84 -19.25 -17.24
C LEU A 103 -4.47 -18.61 -17.52
N ALA A 104 -4.23 -18.18 -18.77
CA ALA A 104 -3.00 -17.51 -19.15
C ALA A 104 -2.81 -16.18 -18.41
N TYR A 105 -3.91 -15.41 -18.23
CA TYR A 105 -3.90 -14.19 -17.43
C TYR A 105 -3.59 -14.47 -15.94
N LEU A 106 -4.24 -15.48 -15.36
CA LEU A 106 -4.05 -15.87 -13.95
C LEU A 106 -2.63 -16.40 -13.69
N TYR A 107 -2.06 -17.15 -14.64
CA TYR A 107 -0.77 -17.83 -14.45
C TYR A 107 0.46 -17.05 -14.91
N HIS A 108 0.36 -16.18 -15.93
CA HIS A 108 1.55 -15.60 -16.54
C HIS A 108 1.38 -14.22 -17.17
N ASP A 109 0.54 -13.34 -16.58
CA ASP A 109 0.48 -11.96 -17.08
C ASP A 109 1.60 -11.09 -16.49
N ASN A 110 2.54 -10.73 -17.36
CA ASN A 110 3.60 -9.76 -17.07
C ASN A 110 3.02 -8.37 -16.78
N THR A 111 1.87 -8.01 -17.38
CA THR A 111 1.22 -6.71 -17.20
C THR A 111 0.74 -6.54 -15.76
N LYS A 112 0.10 -7.57 -15.20
CA LYS A 112 -0.28 -7.63 -13.79
C LYS A 112 0.93 -7.53 -12.87
N THR A 113 2.00 -8.27 -13.16
CA THR A 113 3.21 -8.26 -12.34
C THR A 113 3.87 -6.87 -12.31
N ILE A 114 3.92 -6.19 -13.46
CA ILE A 114 4.47 -4.83 -13.57
C ILE A 114 3.60 -3.82 -12.82
N GLY A 115 2.27 -3.90 -12.97
CA GLY A 115 1.33 -3.03 -12.28
C GLY A 115 1.46 -3.12 -10.76
N ILE A 116 1.49 -4.36 -10.24
CA ILE A 116 1.70 -4.62 -8.81
C ILE A 116 3.06 -4.12 -8.36
N GLY A 117 4.13 -4.39 -9.13
CA GLY A 117 5.47 -3.90 -8.80
C GLY A 117 5.53 -2.37 -8.67
N PHE A 118 4.88 -1.64 -9.59
CA PHE A 118 4.83 -0.18 -9.53
C PHE A 118 4.04 0.34 -8.32
N GLN A 119 2.91 -0.30 -8.02
CA GLN A 119 2.10 0.01 -6.84
C GLN A 119 2.88 -0.19 -5.54
N GLN A 120 3.67 -1.26 -5.44
CA GLN A 120 4.50 -1.51 -4.27
C GLN A 120 5.62 -0.49 -4.11
N VAL A 121 6.22 -0.02 -5.21
CA VAL A 121 7.21 1.08 -5.16
C VAL A 121 6.55 2.37 -4.65
N LEU A 122 5.32 2.67 -5.08
CA LEU A 122 4.58 3.83 -4.56
C LEU A 122 4.29 3.71 -3.06
N ALA A 123 3.92 2.51 -2.57
CA ALA A 123 3.70 2.25 -1.15
C ALA A 123 4.99 2.48 -0.33
N LEU A 124 6.12 1.90 -0.77
CA LEU A 124 7.43 2.11 -0.15
C LEU A 124 7.80 3.61 -0.09
N CYS A 125 7.54 4.35 -1.16
CA CYS A 125 7.79 5.79 -1.19
C CYS A 125 6.90 6.54 -0.18
N LEU A 126 5.64 6.12 -0.03
CA LEU A 126 4.69 6.72 0.92
C LEU A 126 5.14 6.54 2.36
N VAL A 127 5.43 5.30 2.74
CA VAL A 127 5.91 4.94 4.09
C VAL A 127 7.19 5.71 4.39
N THR A 128 8.17 5.66 3.47
CA THR A 128 9.44 6.36 3.66
C THR A 128 9.25 7.87 3.85
N MET A 129 8.36 8.51 3.08
CA MET A 129 8.07 9.94 3.23
C MET A 129 7.38 10.26 4.56
N ALA A 130 6.47 9.41 5.03
CA ALA A 130 5.80 9.56 6.31
C ALA A 130 6.80 9.43 7.48
N ASP A 131 7.66 8.40 7.43
CA ASP A 131 8.71 8.16 8.40
C ASP A 131 9.73 9.29 8.45
N LEU A 132 10.17 9.81 7.30
CA LEU A 132 11.07 10.95 7.23
C LEU A 132 10.46 12.21 7.85
N MET A 133 9.17 12.45 7.63
CA MET A 133 8.44 13.58 8.21
C MET A 133 8.35 13.46 9.74
N LEU A 134 8.09 12.26 10.26
CA LEU A 134 8.03 11.99 11.70
C LEU A 134 9.41 12.06 12.34
N PHE A 135 10.41 11.44 11.72
CA PHE A 135 11.80 11.46 12.16
C PHE A 135 12.31 12.89 12.28
N HIS A 136 12.06 13.74 11.27
CA HIS A 136 12.43 15.16 11.33
C HIS A 136 11.75 15.89 12.50
N ARG A 137 10.46 15.64 12.77
CA ARG A 137 9.73 16.23 13.91
C ARG A 137 10.33 15.79 15.24
N CYS A 138 10.53 14.50 15.42
CA CYS A 138 11.14 13.94 16.63
C CYS A 138 12.56 14.47 16.84
N TYR A 139 13.35 14.58 15.77
CA TYR A 139 14.70 15.12 15.82
C TYR A 139 14.73 16.59 16.27
N MET A 140 13.82 17.42 15.74
CA MET A 140 13.69 18.82 16.10
C MET A 140 13.25 19.01 17.56
N ILE A 141 12.36 18.16 18.08
CA ILE A 141 11.80 18.29 19.44
C ILE A 141 12.78 17.77 20.49
N TRP A 142 13.44 16.64 20.25
CA TRP A 142 14.35 16.02 21.22
C TRP A 142 15.80 16.50 21.14
N GLY A 143 16.08 17.55 20.36
CA GLY A 143 17.39 18.23 20.38
C GLY A 143 18.59 17.33 20.09
N SER A 144 18.44 16.32 19.22
CA SER A 144 19.49 15.34 18.89
C SER A 144 19.96 14.46 20.07
N SER A 145 19.13 14.17 21.07
CA SER A 145 19.45 13.18 22.11
C SER A 145 19.63 11.78 21.51
N LYS A 146 20.89 11.32 21.47
CA LYS A 146 21.31 10.05 20.85
C LYS A 146 20.58 8.82 21.42
N TRP A 147 20.12 8.91 22.67
CA TRP A 147 19.42 7.82 23.38
C TRP A 147 18.04 7.50 22.82
N ILE A 148 17.33 8.47 22.24
CA ILE A 148 15.99 8.27 21.66
C ILE A 148 16.09 8.15 20.13
N ALA A 149 17.01 8.88 19.51
CA ALA A 149 17.20 8.82 18.06
C ALA A 149 17.68 7.44 17.56
N PHE A 150 18.53 6.76 18.33
CA PHE A 150 19.05 5.44 17.96
C PHE A 150 17.98 4.34 17.88
N PRO A 151 17.17 4.08 18.93
CA PRO A 151 16.12 3.06 18.84
C PRO A 151 15.06 3.40 17.78
N LEU A 152 14.74 4.69 17.61
CA LEU A 152 13.82 5.14 16.57
C LEU A 152 14.31 4.81 15.16
N THR A 153 15.56 5.15 14.87
CA THR A 153 16.18 4.87 13.56
C THR A 153 16.25 3.36 13.30
N PHE A 154 16.54 2.57 14.33
CA PHE A 154 16.56 1.12 14.22
C PHE A 154 15.18 0.53 13.88
N VAL A 155 14.11 1.03 14.50
CA VAL A 155 12.74 0.59 14.23
C VAL A 155 12.32 0.96 12.80
N ILE A 156 12.52 2.21 12.38
CA ILE A 156 12.21 2.66 11.01
C ILE A 156 12.97 1.83 9.97
N LEU A 157 14.27 1.59 10.18
CA LEU A 157 15.07 0.77 9.27
C LEU A 157 14.58 -0.69 9.23
N SER A 158 14.19 -1.25 10.37
CA SER A 158 13.65 -2.60 10.45
C SER A 158 12.33 -2.72 9.69
N LEU A 159 11.45 -1.73 9.84
CA LEU A 159 10.18 -1.65 9.11
C LEU A 159 10.41 -1.54 7.60
N ALA A 160 11.33 -0.68 7.15
CA ALA A 160 11.68 -0.55 5.74
C ALA A 160 12.22 -1.87 5.15
N ILE A 161 13.04 -2.62 5.91
CA ILE A 161 13.53 -3.94 5.47
C ILE A 161 12.37 -4.94 5.36
N CYS A 162 11.47 -4.98 6.35
CA CYS A 162 10.30 -5.85 6.32
C CYS A 162 9.41 -5.58 5.11
N GLU A 163 9.18 -4.30 4.78
CA GLU A 163 8.39 -3.89 3.63
C GLU A 163 9.05 -4.34 2.31
N ILE A 164 10.35 -4.09 2.14
CA ILE A 164 11.10 -4.54 0.95
C ILE A 164 11.02 -6.06 0.77
N VAL A 165 11.15 -6.82 1.86
CA VAL A 165 11.05 -8.29 1.84
C VAL A 165 9.64 -8.73 1.47
N ALA A 166 8.61 -8.12 2.06
CA ALA A 166 7.21 -8.43 1.75
C ALA A 166 6.91 -8.18 0.27
N VAL A 167 7.34 -7.04 -0.26
CA VAL A 167 7.20 -6.66 -1.68
C VAL A 167 7.91 -7.66 -2.58
N ALA A 168 9.16 -8.02 -2.28
CA ALA A 168 9.91 -8.97 -3.07
C ALA A 168 9.20 -10.34 -3.13
N PHE A 169 8.70 -10.83 -1.99
CA PHE A 169 7.98 -12.10 -1.91
C PHE A 169 6.65 -12.05 -2.67
N ALA A 170 5.90 -10.94 -2.57
CA ALA A 170 4.67 -10.74 -3.31
C ALA A 170 4.89 -10.72 -4.83
N VAL A 171 5.88 -9.97 -5.31
CA VAL A 171 6.21 -9.85 -6.75
C VAL A 171 6.73 -11.18 -7.31
N ILE A 172 7.62 -11.86 -6.59
CA ILE A 172 8.11 -13.20 -7.00
C ILE A 172 6.96 -14.21 -6.99
N GLY A 173 6.08 -14.15 -5.99
CA GLY A 173 4.96 -15.06 -5.86
C GLY A 173 3.93 -14.90 -6.97
N ILE A 174 3.55 -13.66 -7.30
CA ILE A 174 2.53 -13.38 -8.33
C ILE A 174 3.01 -13.65 -9.76
N SER A 175 4.33 -13.68 -9.97
CA SER A 175 4.92 -13.90 -11.30
C SER A 175 4.56 -15.25 -11.95
N ASN A 176 4.22 -16.27 -11.14
CA ASN A 176 3.71 -17.54 -11.64
C ASN A 176 2.95 -18.28 -10.54
N THR A 177 1.62 -18.17 -10.58
CA THR A 177 0.69 -18.78 -9.62
C THR A 177 0.44 -20.27 -9.89
N ALA A 178 0.98 -20.85 -10.97
CA ALA A 178 0.89 -22.29 -11.24
C ALA A 178 1.84 -23.10 -10.36
N ASN A 179 2.89 -22.47 -9.83
CA ASN A 179 3.83 -23.11 -8.92
C ASN A 179 3.36 -22.94 -7.46
N PRO A 180 3.04 -24.03 -6.74
CA PRO A 180 2.54 -23.95 -5.37
C PRO A 180 3.54 -23.26 -4.41
N ALA A 181 4.85 -23.37 -4.66
CA ALA A 181 5.87 -22.69 -3.86
C ALA A 181 5.82 -21.16 -4.03
N LYS A 182 5.47 -20.68 -5.22
CA LYS A 182 5.30 -19.24 -5.49
C LYS A 182 4.01 -18.70 -4.89
N VAL A 183 2.94 -19.49 -4.90
CA VAL A 183 1.71 -19.14 -4.18
C VAL A 183 1.98 -19.02 -2.67
N GLN A 184 2.74 -19.95 -2.09
CA GLN A 184 3.16 -19.86 -0.69
C GLN A 184 4.01 -18.60 -0.42
N LEU A 185 4.94 -18.26 -1.32
CA LEU A 185 5.70 -17.00 -1.22
C LEU A 185 4.81 -15.77 -1.26
N PHE A 186 3.79 -15.74 -2.13
CA PHE A 186 2.82 -14.64 -2.17
C PHE A 186 2.05 -14.50 -0.87
N LEU A 187 1.54 -15.61 -0.32
CA LEU A 187 0.80 -15.61 0.96
C LEU A 187 1.70 -15.19 2.13
N LEU A 188 2.95 -15.64 2.14
CA LEU A 188 3.93 -15.22 3.13
C LEU A 188 4.22 -13.72 3.01
N GLY A 189 4.42 -13.22 1.79
CA GLY A 189 4.58 -11.80 1.50
C GLY A 189 3.43 -10.96 2.05
N ASN A 190 2.18 -11.35 1.76
CA ASN A 190 0.98 -10.66 2.27
C ASN A 190 0.86 -10.72 3.80
N THR A 191 1.29 -11.82 4.41
CA THR A 191 1.29 -11.95 5.88
C THR A 191 2.28 -10.99 6.51
N ILE A 192 3.50 -10.89 5.94
CA ILE A 192 4.52 -9.95 6.38
C ILE A 192 4.04 -8.51 6.16
N ASP A 193 3.44 -8.21 5.02
CA ASP A 193 2.89 -6.89 4.69
C ASP A 193 1.82 -6.46 5.71
N THR A 194 0.86 -7.35 6.00
CA THR A 194 -0.19 -7.08 7.00
C THR A 194 0.41 -6.81 8.39
N ALA A 195 1.41 -7.60 8.80
CA ALA A 195 2.10 -7.40 10.07
C ALA A 195 2.90 -6.09 10.09
N PHE A 196 3.52 -5.73 8.97
CA PHE A 196 4.22 -4.46 8.79
C PHE A 196 3.27 -3.26 8.97
N TRP A 197 2.12 -3.24 8.29
CA TRP A 197 1.14 -2.15 8.42
C TRP A 197 0.65 -1.98 9.87
N LEU A 198 0.42 -3.08 10.58
CA LEU A 198 0.04 -3.04 12.00
C LEU A 198 1.16 -2.48 12.88
N ALA A 199 2.40 -2.89 12.63
CA ALA A 199 3.56 -2.41 13.38
C ALA A 199 3.82 -0.92 13.11
N ASP A 200 3.77 -0.50 11.85
CA ASP A 200 3.92 0.90 11.44
C ASP A 200 2.86 1.81 12.09
N MET A 201 1.59 1.40 12.04
CA MET A 201 0.52 2.12 12.77
C MET A 201 0.82 2.24 14.26
N GLY A 202 1.30 1.17 14.90
CA GLY A 202 1.68 1.18 16.31
C GLY A 202 2.80 2.17 16.60
N VAL A 203 3.85 2.17 15.78
CA VAL A 203 4.98 3.10 15.90
C VAL A 203 4.53 4.55 15.73
N ASN A 204 3.70 4.82 14.72
CA ASN A 204 3.16 6.15 14.43
C ASN A 204 2.27 6.68 15.57
N VAL A 205 1.45 5.82 16.19
CA VAL A 205 0.66 6.18 17.37
C VAL A 205 1.56 6.48 18.57
N ILE A 206 2.53 5.61 18.87
CA ILE A 206 3.47 5.80 19.99
C ILE A 206 4.23 7.12 19.82
N LEU A 207 4.74 7.41 18.63
CA LEU A 207 5.48 8.64 18.34
C LEU A 207 4.62 9.89 18.49
N THR A 208 3.37 9.82 18.02
CA THR A 208 2.43 10.92 18.16
C THR A 208 2.12 11.20 19.64
N LEU A 209 1.92 10.15 20.44
CA LEU A 209 1.68 10.27 21.89
C LEU A 209 2.89 10.85 22.62
N LEU A 210 4.09 10.33 22.35
CA LEU A 210 5.33 10.82 22.96
C LEU A 210 5.57 12.29 22.63
N THR A 211 5.29 12.69 21.38
CA THR A 211 5.41 14.08 20.95
C THR A 211 4.39 14.98 21.66
N GLY A 212 3.15 14.49 21.85
CA GLY A 212 2.09 15.22 22.55
C GLY A 212 2.35 15.41 24.04
N GLN A 213 2.88 14.39 24.73
CA GLN A 213 3.21 14.45 26.16
C GLN A 213 4.36 15.43 26.43
N VAL A 214 5.43 15.38 25.64
CA VAL A 214 6.56 16.30 25.78
C VAL A 214 6.15 17.77 25.61
N LEU A 215 5.12 18.05 24.80
CA LEU A 215 4.58 19.41 24.64
C LEU A 215 3.66 19.84 25.79
N ALA A 216 3.11 18.90 26.57
CA ALA A 216 2.26 19.20 27.72
C ALA A 216 3.05 19.41 29.02
N ASP A 217 4.28 18.89 29.08
CA ASP A 217 5.19 19.02 30.22
C ASP A 217 6.13 20.25 30.13
N LEU A 218 5.98 21.07 29.08
CA LEU A 218 6.77 22.29 28.78
C LEU A 218 5.93 23.56 28.97
#